data_AF-A0A6M8HLG2-F1
#
_entry.id   AF-A0A6M8HLG2-F1
#
_cell.length_a   1.000
_cell.length_b   1.000
_cell.length_c   1.000
_cell.angle_alpha   90.00
_cell.angle_beta   90.00
_cell.angle_gamma   90.00
#
_symmetry.space_group_name_H-M   'P 1'
#
loop_
_entity.id
_entity.type
_entity.pdbx_description
1 polymer ?
#
loop_
_entity_poly.entity_id
_entity_poly.type
_entity_poly.pdbx_seq_one_letter_code
_entity_poly.pdbx_strand_id
1 'polypeptide(L)'
;MPEPITETLSREPTYAEFWPRYLRAHARPATRAVHCAGTATAVALVATSIFRRDWRLAAMAPLVGYGAAWGAHFGLEGNKPATFGHPVWALLSDARMAALMLTGRLGPHLEKAGLDPHR
;
A
#
# COMPACT_ATOMS: atom_id res chain seq x y z
N MET A 1 40.94 17.08 12.42
CA MET A 1 39.78 18.01 12.27
C MET A 1 38.54 17.15 12.40
N PRO A 2 37.66 17.35 13.39
CA PRO A 2 36.41 16.58 13.46
C PRO A 2 35.47 17.07 12.35
N GLU A 3 34.86 16.13 11.61
CA GLU A 3 33.85 16.45 10.59
C GLU A 3 32.60 17.08 11.22
N PRO A 4 31.93 18.01 10.53
CA PRO A 4 30.74 18.66 11.06
C PRO A 4 29.61 17.65 11.21
N ILE A 5 29.03 17.63 12.41
CA ILE A 5 27.94 16.77 12.91
C ILE A 5 26.59 17.00 12.18
N THR A 6 26.61 17.62 11.01
CA THR A 6 25.43 18.18 10.34
C THR A 6 24.82 17.23 9.31
N GLU A 7 25.50 16.15 8.94
CA GLU A 7 25.07 15.26 7.84
C GLU A 7 24.48 13.93 8.32
N THR A 8 23.56 13.96 9.29
CA THR A 8 22.73 12.77 9.60
C THR A 8 21.30 13.15 9.95
N LEU A 9 20.78 14.24 9.38
CA LEU A 9 19.34 14.41 9.26
C LEU A 9 18.91 13.63 8.02
N SER A 10 18.41 12.41 8.21
CA SER A 10 17.83 11.61 7.14
C SER A 10 16.73 12.43 6.44
N ARG A 11 16.99 12.83 5.19
CA ARG A 11 16.01 13.52 4.34
C ARG A 11 14.78 12.64 4.17
N GLU A 12 13.58 13.23 4.28
CA GLU A 12 12.32 12.56 3.95
C GLU A 12 12.35 12.06 2.49
N PRO A 13 12.06 10.77 2.24
CA PRO A 13 12.10 10.22 0.88
C PRO A 13 11.04 10.88 0.01
N THR A 14 11.24 10.97 -1.29
CA THR A 14 10.19 11.36 -2.24
C THR A 14 9.22 10.22 -2.47
N TYR A 15 8.03 10.51 -3.01
CA TYR A 15 7.10 9.46 -3.42
C TYR A 15 7.72 8.50 -4.46
N ALA A 16 8.59 9.00 -5.33
CA ALA A 16 9.32 8.19 -6.31
C ALA A 16 10.27 7.18 -5.65
N GLU A 17 10.91 7.55 -4.55
CA GLU A 17 11.76 6.66 -3.73
C GLU A 17 10.91 5.73 -2.84
N PHE A 18 9.73 6.20 -2.41
CA PHE A 18 8.78 5.40 -1.64
C PHE A 18 8.20 4.25 -2.46
N TRP A 19 7.81 4.49 -3.71
CA TRP A 19 7.06 3.52 -4.51
C TRP A 19 7.76 2.14 -4.69
N PRO A 20 9.05 2.05 -5.07
CA PRO A 20 9.75 0.77 -5.13
C PRO A 20 9.89 0.09 -3.76
N ARG A 21 10.09 0.87 -2.69
CA ARG A 21 10.13 0.34 -1.31
C ARG A 21 8.77 -0.23 -0.89
N TYR A 22 7.69 0.45 -1.26
CA TYR A 22 6.33 -0.01 -1.05
C TYR A 22 6.08 -1.33 -1.79
N LEU A 23 6.44 -1.44 -3.07
CA LEU A 23 6.27 -2.69 -3.82
C LEU A 23 7.07 -3.85 -3.23
N ARG A 24 8.31 -3.60 -2.77
CA ARG A 24 9.10 -4.61 -2.06
C ARG A 24 8.48 -5.07 -0.74
N ALA A 25 7.71 -4.21 -0.07
CA ALA A 25 6.93 -4.60 1.10
C ALA A 25 5.69 -5.44 0.75
N HIS A 26 5.35 -5.60 -0.54
CA HIS A 26 4.25 -6.41 -1.07
C HIS A 26 4.78 -7.38 -2.13
N ALA A 27 5.90 -8.04 -1.83
CA ALA A 27 6.63 -8.87 -2.77
C ALA A 27 5.84 -10.13 -3.17
N ARG A 28 4.96 -10.65 -2.31
CA ARG A 28 4.17 -11.86 -2.62
C ARG A 28 2.88 -11.52 -3.36
N PRO A 29 2.49 -12.28 -4.40
CA PRO A 29 1.21 -12.09 -5.10
C PRO A 29 0.00 -12.14 -4.17
N ALA A 30 0.03 -13.04 -3.18
CA ALA A 30 -1.05 -13.18 -2.21
C ALA A 30 -1.25 -11.90 -1.39
N THR A 31 -0.17 -11.25 -0.94
CA THR A 31 -0.23 -9.95 -0.24
C THR A 31 -0.89 -8.89 -1.12
N ARG A 32 -0.44 -8.78 -2.38
CA ARG A 32 -1.01 -7.83 -3.35
C ARG A 32 -2.49 -8.08 -3.63
N ALA A 33 -2.88 -9.36 -3.76
CA ALA A 33 -4.27 -9.74 -4.02
C ALA A 33 -5.19 -9.37 -2.85
N VAL A 34 -4.78 -9.65 -1.61
CA VAL A 34 -5.55 -9.26 -0.41
C VAL A 34 -5.66 -7.75 -0.29
N HIS A 35 -4.58 -7.00 -0.54
CA HIS A 35 -4.64 -5.54 -0.58
C HIS A 35 -5.61 -5.04 -1.66
N CYS A 36 -5.50 -5.56 -2.88
CA CYS A 36 -6.40 -5.17 -3.97
C CYS A 36 -7.88 -5.42 -3.62
N ALA A 37 -8.19 -6.59 -3.04
CA ALA A 37 -9.55 -6.92 -2.59
C ALA A 37 -10.02 -6.02 -1.44
N GLY A 38 -9.15 -5.75 -0.46
CA GLY A 38 -9.43 -4.85 0.66
C GLY A 38 -9.69 -3.42 0.20
N THR A 39 -8.83 -2.87 -0.69
CA THR A 39 -9.00 -1.55 -1.30
C THR A 39 -10.28 -1.46 -2.10
N ALA A 40 -10.58 -2.44 -2.96
CA ALA A 40 -11.81 -2.46 -3.74
C ALA A 40 -13.06 -2.50 -2.84
N THR A 41 -13.02 -3.30 -1.76
CA THR A 41 -14.11 -3.40 -0.78
C THR A 41 -14.29 -2.08 -0.03
N ALA A 42 -13.20 -1.44 0.42
CA ALA A 42 -13.26 -0.14 1.08
C ALA A 42 -13.85 0.95 0.17
N VAL A 43 -13.46 0.97 -1.11
CA VAL A 43 -14.04 1.89 -2.11
C VAL A 43 -15.54 1.60 -2.31
N ALA A 44 -15.93 0.34 -2.42
CA ALA A 44 -17.34 -0.05 -2.55
C ALA A 44 -18.18 0.35 -1.32
N LEU A 45 -17.62 0.23 -0.11
CA LEU A 45 -18.27 0.67 1.12
C LEU A 45 -18.48 2.19 1.14
N VAL A 46 -17.47 2.97 0.75
CA VAL A 46 -17.59 4.44 0.65
C VAL A 46 -18.61 4.83 -0.41
N ALA A 47 -18.58 4.23 -1.59
CA ALA A 47 -19.56 4.50 -2.65
C ALA A 47 -20.98 4.17 -2.17
N THR A 48 -21.18 3.00 -1.55
CA THR A 48 -22.47 2.58 -1.01
C THR A 48 -22.95 3.51 0.10
N SER A 49 -22.05 3.99 0.95
CA SER A 49 -22.34 4.98 1.99
C SER A 49 -22.99 6.23 1.42
N ILE A 50 -22.44 6.74 0.31
CA ILE A 50 -22.96 7.92 -0.39
C ILE A 50 -24.35 7.61 -0.99
N PHE A 51 -24.50 6.50 -1.70
CA PHE A 51 -25.78 6.13 -2.35
C PHE A 51 -26.91 5.90 -1.33
N ARG A 52 -26.61 5.25 -0.20
CA ARG A 52 -27.60 4.92 0.83
C ARG A 52 -27.73 6.00 1.91
N ARG A 53 -26.89 7.05 1.87
CA ARG A 53 -26.73 8.05 2.94
C ARG A 53 -26.48 7.45 4.32
N ASP A 54 -25.85 6.28 4.36
CA ASP A 54 -25.50 5.58 5.58
C ASP A 54 -23.99 5.71 5.84
N TRP A 55 -23.63 6.70 6.65
CA TRP A 55 -22.24 7.01 7.00
C TRP A 55 -21.55 5.93 7.85
N ARG A 56 -22.31 4.97 8.40
CA ARG A 56 -21.72 3.81 9.10
C ARG A 56 -20.88 2.97 8.16
N LEU A 57 -21.29 2.86 6.90
CA LEU A 57 -20.53 2.14 5.87
C LEU A 57 -19.19 2.83 5.57
N ALA A 58 -19.15 4.17 5.56
CA ALA A 58 -17.90 4.91 5.41
C ALA A 58 -16.96 4.68 6.60
N ALA A 59 -17.49 4.60 7.83
CA ALA A 59 -16.70 4.26 9.01
C ALA A 59 -16.16 2.81 8.99
N MET A 60 -16.84 1.88 8.32
CA MET A 60 -16.37 0.50 8.13
C MET A 60 -15.21 0.40 7.11
N ALA A 61 -15.12 1.32 6.14
CA ALA A 61 -14.10 1.28 5.10
C ALA A 61 -12.65 1.22 5.63
N PRO A 62 -12.21 2.08 6.59
CA PRO A 62 -10.87 1.96 7.16
C PRO A 62 -10.67 0.69 7.96
N LEU A 63 -11.71 0.18 8.65
CA LEU A 63 -11.62 -1.07 9.41
C LEU A 63 -11.35 -2.26 8.48
N VAL A 64 -12.10 -2.37 7.39
CA VAL A 64 -11.94 -3.43 6.39
C VAL A 64 -10.61 -3.27 5.65
N GLY A 65 -10.28 -2.06 5.23
CA GLY A 65 -9.03 -1.76 4.52
C GLY A 65 -7.79 -2.09 5.35
N TYR A 66 -7.69 -1.57 6.57
CA TYR A 66 -6.55 -1.85 7.44
C TYR A 66 -6.53 -3.28 7.96
N GLY A 67 -7.70 -3.87 8.28
CA GLY A 67 -7.78 -5.27 8.70
C GLY A 67 -7.24 -6.22 7.63
N ALA A 68 -7.64 -6.03 6.38
CA ALA A 68 -7.13 -6.81 5.25
C ALA A 68 -5.62 -6.57 5.03
N ALA A 69 -5.18 -5.32 5.03
CA ALA A 69 -3.77 -4.96 4.81
C ALA A 69 -2.85 -5.53 5.89
N TRP A 70 -3.21 -5.34 7.17
CA TRP A 70 -2.41 -5.85 8.29
C TRP A 70 -2.42 -7.38 8.34
N GLY A 71 -3.57 -8.02 8.09
CA GLY A 71 -3.66 -9.47 7.97
C GLY A 71 -2.73 -10.02 6.88
N ALA A 72 -2.68 -9.35 5.72
CA ALA A 72 -1.75 -9.71 4.65
C ALA A 72 -0.28 -9.51 5.06
N HIS A 73 0.07 -8.35 5.62
CA HIS A 73 1.44 -8.07 6.03
C HIS A 73 1.96 -9.03 7.10
N PHE A 74 1.17 -9.31 8.14
CA PHE A 74 1.62 -10.16 9.24
C PHE A 74 1.46 -11.65 8.96
N GLY A 75 0.41 -12.05 8.23
CA GLY A 75 0.12 -13.47 7.96
C GLY A 75 0.69 -14.00 6.66
N LEU A 76 0.74 -13.17 5.59
CA LEU A 76 1.18 -13.61 4.26
C LEU A 76 2.57 -13.12 3.90
N GLU A 77 2.94 -11.88 4.23
CA GLU A 77 4.23 -11.32 3.84
C GLU A 77 5.32 -11.54 4.90
N GLY A 78 4.94 -11.41 6.18
CA GLY A 78 5.85 -11.50 7.32
C GLY A 78 6.64 -10.20 7.59
N ASN A 79 6.10 -9.04 7.22
CA ASN A 79 6.75 -7.74 7.42
C ASN A 79 5.80 -6.71 8.08
N LYS A 80 6.33 -5.50 8.36
CA LYS A 80 5.55 -4.41 8.93
C LYS A 80 4.89 -3.57 7.81
N PRO A 81 3.62 -3.17 7.96
CA PRO A 81 2.94 -2.30 7.00
C PRO A 81 3.68 -0.98 6.77
N ALA A 82 3.76 -0.54 5.51
CA ALA A 82 4.36 0.75 5.14
C ALA A 82 3.60 1.96 5.75
N THR A 83 2.33 1.75 6.11
CA THR A 83 1.45 2.74 6.76
C THR A 83 2.03 3.30 8.06
N PHE A 84 2.86 2.55 8.78
CA PHE A 84 3.50 3.03 10.00
C PHE A 84 4.58 4.10 9.77
N GLY A 85 5.13 4.20 8.56
CA GLY A 85 6.10 5.24 8.20
C GLY A 85 5.45 6.40 7.44
N HIS A 86 4.68 6.10 6.40
CA HIS A 86 4.08 7.12 5.53
C HIS A 86 2.62 6.76 5.21
N PRO A 87 1.65 7.04 6.12
CA PRO A 87 0.28 6.55 6.01
C PRO A 87 -0.43 7.03 4.73
N VAL A 88 -0.26 8.30 4.37
CA VAL A 88 -0.87 8.87 3.15
C VAL A 88 -0.30 8.23 1.89
N TRP A 89 1.02 8.01 1.83
CA TRP A 89 1.63 7.37 0.67
C TRP A 89 1.32 5.88 0.59
N ALA A 90 1.17 5.20 1.73
CA ALA A 90 0.71 3.81 1.76
C ALA A 90 -0.70 3.70 1.14
N LEU A 91 -1.65 4.55 1.56
CA LEU A 91 -3.01 4.55 1.01
C LEU A 91 -3.03 4.88 -0.49
N LEU A 92 -2.29 5.91 -0.92
CA LEU A 92 -2.17 6.26 -2.33
C LEU A 92 -1.54 5.10 -3.13
N SER A 93 -0.58 4.40 -2.55
CA SER A 93 0.11 3.28 -3.19
C SER A 93 -0.75 2.03 -3.26
N ASP A 94 -1.63 1.77 -2.29
CA ASP A 94 -2.63 0.71 -2.36
C ASP A 94 -3.59 0.96 -3.53
N ALA A 95 -4.12 2.18 -3.66
CA ALA A 95 -4.98 2.55 -4.79
C ALA A 95 -4.24 2.43 -6.14
N ARG A 96 -3.00 2.90 -6.20
CA ARG A 96 -2.16 2.79 -7.41
C ARG A 96 -1.85 1.33 -7.77
N MET A 97 -1.47 0.51 -6.80
CA MET A 97 -1.18 -0.90 -6.99
C MET A 97 -2.43 -1.64 -7.48
N ALA A 98 -3.58 -1.44 -6.83
CA ALA A 98 -4.85 -2.04 -7.23
C ALA A 98 -5.22 -1.65 -8.68
N ALA A 99 -5.12 -0.36 -9.04
CA ALA A 99 -5.40 0.08 -10.41
C ALA A 99 -4.45 -0.54 -11.44
N LEU A 100 -3.15 -0.62 -11.14
CA LEU A 100 -2.16 -1.26 -12.01
C LEU A 100 -2.40 -2.78 -12.14
N MET A 101 -2.82 -3.45 -11.07
CA MET A 101 -3.19 -4.87 -11.11
C MET A 101 -4.41 -5.10 -12.00
N LEU A 102 -5.49 -4.33 -11.78
CA LEU A 102 -6.74 -4.46 -12.52
C LEU A 102 -6.58 -4.13 -14.01
N THR A 103 -5.62 -3.26 -14.36
CA THR A 103 -5.31 -2.92 -15.75
C THR A 103 -4.22 -3.78 -16.39
N GLY A 104 -3.67 -4.75 -15.66
CA GLY A 104 -2.57 -5.60 -16.16
C GLY A 104 -1.23 -4.87 -16.34
N ARG A 105 -1.05 -3.70 -15.73
CA ARG A 105 0.12 -2.81 -15.90
C ARG A 105 1.10 -2.85 -14.73
N LEU A 106 0.88 -3.72 -13.72
CA LEU A 106 1.74 -3.77 -12.54
C LEU A 106 3.12 -4.38 -12.82
N GLY A 107 3.23 -5.35 -13.75
CA GLY A 107 4.46 -6.11 -14.02
C GLY A 107 5.72 -5.25 -14.19
N PRO A 108 5.75 -4.26 -15.11
CA PRO A 108 6.91 -3.38 -15.30
C PRO A 108 7.32 -2.58 -14.06
N HIS A 109 6.41 -2.33 -13.12
CA HIS A 109 6.73 -1.65 -11.86
C HIS A 109 7.36 -2.61 -10.84
N LEU A 110 6.97 -3.88 -10.83
CA LEU A 110 7.58 -4.92 -10.00
C LEU A 110 9.02 -5.18 -10.45
N GLU A 111 9.24 -5.35 -11.76
CA GLU A 111 10.57 -5.54 -12.34
C GLU A 111 11.51 -4.38 -11.97
N LYS A 112 11.06 -3.12 -12.14
CA LYS A 112 11.81 -1.93 -11.73
C LYS A 112 12.08 -1.87 -10.22
N ALA A 113 11.24 -2.52 -9.41
CA ALA A 113 11.44 -2.62 -7.97
C ALA A 113 12.37 -3.80 -7.56
N GLY A 114 12.81 -4.62 -8.53
CA GLY A 114 13.65 -5.80 -8.33
C GLY A 114 12.85 -7.06 -7.97
N LEU A 115 11.57 -7.13 -8.35
CA LEU A 115 10.67 -8.24 -8.07
C LEU A 115 10.32 -9.00 -9.35
N ASP A 116 10.14 -10.31 -9.22
CA ASP A 116 9.63 -11.16 -10.30
C ASP A 116 8.10 -11.03 -10.40
N PRO A 117 7.54 -10.58 -11.54
CA PRO A 117 6.10 -10.44 -11.70
C PRO A 117 5.34 -11.77 -11.80
N HIS A 118 6.04 -12.90 -11.98
CA HIS A 118 5.47 -14.25 -12.15
C HIS A 118 5.58 -15.13 -10.90
N ARG A 119 6.20 -14.62 -9.83
CA ARG A 119 6.40 -15.30 -8.54
C ARG A 119 5.50 -14.74 -7.46
#